data_AF-A0A1B7NNR7-F1
#
_entry.id   AF-A0A1B7NNR7-F1
#
_cell.length_a   1.000
_cell.length_b   1.000
_cell.length_c   1.000
_cell.angle_alpha   90.00
_cell.angle_beta   90.00
_cell.angle_gamma   90.00
#
_symmetry.space_group_name_H-M   'P 1'
#
loop_
_entity.id
_entity.type
_entity.pdbx_description
1 polymer ?
#
loop_
_entity_poly.entity_id
_entity_poly.type
_entity_poly.pdbx_seq_one_letter_code
_entity_poly.pdbx_strand_id
1 'polypeptide(L)' 'QISWNKVKLKYKIIKSIELNDIIDVLNEYIFIVREYINNKSKKSMTYIDVKSKILHDILRVLLQDVKEVNLMEDKSSM' A
#
# COMPACT_ATOMS: atom_id res chain seq x y z
N GLN A 1 -13.34 -14.07 -8.72
CA GLN A 1 -13.93 -14.06 -7.36
C GLN A 1 -12.96 -14.71 -6.39
N ILE A 2 -12.69 -14.04 -5.27
CA ILE A 2 -11.77 -14.48 -4.22
C ILE A 2 -12.62 -14.94 -3.03
N SER A 3 -12.30 -16.08 -2.40
CA SER A 3 -12.95 -16.52 -1.16
C SER A 3 -11.93 -16.72 -0.05
N TRP A 4 -12.34 -16.42 1.18
CA TRP A 4 -11.56 -16.73 2.37
C TRP A 4 -11.62 -18.23 2.70
N ASN A 5 -10.47 -18.90 2.73
CA ASN A 5 -10.35 -20.28 3.22
C ASN A 5 -10.10 -20.24 4.73
N LYS A 6 -11.15 -20.50 5.53
CA LYS A 6 -11.10 -20.51 6.99
C LYS A 6 -10.12 -21.54 7.58
N VAL A 7 -9.88 -22.66 6.87
CA VAL A 7 -9.01 -23.76 7.35
C VAL A 7 -7.54 -23.40 7.20
N LYS A 8 -7.18 -22.77 6.07
CA LYS A 8 -5.79 -22.37 5.76
C LYS A 8 -5.47 -20.94 6.14
N LEU A 9 -6.44 -20.22 6.72
CA LEU A 9 -6.37 -18.79 7.05
C LEU A 9 -5.78 -17.95 5.90
N LYS A 10 -6.21 -18.24 4.66
CA LYS A 10 -5.74 -17.52 3.47
C LYS A 10 -6.80 -17.39 2.40
N TYR A 11 -6.66 -16.38 1.56
CA TYR A 11 -7.50 -16.19 0.39
C TYR A 11 -7.18 -17.22 -0.70
N LYS A 12 -8.23 -17.78 -1.31
CA LYS A 12 -8.12 -18.65 -2.50
C LYS A 12 -8.78 -17.95 -3.68
N ILE A 13 -8.05 -17.90 -4.79
CA ILE A 13 -8.57 -17.44 -6.08
C ILE A 13 -9.41 -18.58 -6.67
N ILE A 14 -10.72 -18.35 -6.85
CA ILE A 14 -11.67 -19.36 -7.34
C ILE A 14 -11.84 -19.30 -8.86
N LYS A 15 -11.60 -18.13 -9.46
CA LYS A 15 -11.72 -17.90 -10.90
C LYS A 15 -10.46 -17.21 -11.40
N SER A 16 -9.80 -17.79 -12.40
CA SER A 16 -8.72 -17.13 -13.13
C SER A 16 -9.32 -15.91 -13.81
N ILE A 17 -8.92 -14.72 -13.41
CA ILE A 17 -9.23 -13.50 -14.15
C ILE A 17 -8.16 -13.41 -15.24
N GLU A 18 -8.54 -12.97 -16.44
CA GLU A 18 -7.56 -12.77 -17.51
C GLU A 18 -6.54 -11.72 -17.06
N LEU A 19 -5.26 -12.09 -17.11
CA LEU A 19 -4.18 -11.37 -16.44
C LEU A 19 -4.07 -9.91 -16.92
N ASN A 20 -4.49 -9.64 -18.16
CA ASN A 20 -4.52 -8.32 -18.76
C ASN A 20 -5.49 -7.36 -18.05
N ASP A 21 -6.71 -7.81 -17.72
CA ASP A 21 -7.68 -6.99 -16.98
C ASP A 21 -7.22 -6.75 -15.52
N ILE A 22 -6.45 -7.68 -14.94
CA ILE A 22 -5.89 -7.55 -13.59
C ILE A 22 -4.77 -6.51 -13.56
N ILE A 23 -3.89 -6.50 -14.57
CA ILE A 23 -2.74 -5.57 -14.62
C ILE A 23 -3.23 -4.13 -14.61
N ASP A 24 -4.28 -3.80 -15.37
CA ASP A 24 -4.85 -2.45 -15.40
C ASP A 24 -5.46 -2.04 -14.06
N VAL A 25 -6.11 -2.96 -13.34
CA VAL A 25 -6.62 -2.70 -11.98
C VAL A 25 -5.49 -2.58 -10.96
N LEU A 26 -4.45 -3.41 -11.04
CA LEU A 26 -3.30 -3.36 -10.12
C LEU A 26 -2.48 -2.08 -10.28
N ASN A 27 -2.48 -1.48 -11.47
CA ASN A 27 -1.86 -0.18 -11.71
C ASN A 27 -2.46 0.94 -10.84
N GLU A 28 -3.71 0.81 -10.39
CA GLU A 28 -4.31 1.76 -9.45
C GLU A 28 -3.69 1.66 -8.05
N TYR A 29 -3.16 0.51 -7.66
CA TYR A 29 -2.62 0.28 -6.31
C TYR A 29 -1.10 0.54 -6.19
N ILE A 30 -0.51 1.23 -7.17
CA ILE A 30 0.91 1.61 -7.13
C ILE A 30 1.12 2.71 -6.08
N PHE A 31 2.11 2.48 -5.23
CA PHE A 31 2.67 3.45 -4.29
C PHE A 31 3.97 4.01 -4.86
N ILE A 32 4.10 5.33 -4.92
CA ILE A 32 5.32 6.01 -5.34
C ILE A 32 5.93 6.68 -4.13
N VAL A 33 7.10 6.19 -3.72
CA VAL A 33 7.85 6.76 -2.59
C VAL A 33 8.80 7.82 -3.13
N ARG A 34 8.70 9.04 -2.60
CA ARG A 34 9.60 10.16 -2.92
C ARG A 34 10.33 10.58 -1.67
N GLU A 35 11.64 10.72 -1.77
CA GLU A 35 12.45 11.32 -0.72
C GLU A 35 12.75 12.77 -1.07
N TYR A 36 12.39 13.68 -0.17
CA TYR A 36 12.76 15.08 -0.23
C TYR A 36 13.85 15.35 0.81
N ILE A 37 15.01 15.80 0.35
CA ILE A 37 16.11 16.19 1.22
C ILE A 37 16.12 17.71 1.31
N ASN A 38 15.89 18.25 2.50
CA ASN A 38 15.98 19.68 2.72
C ASN A 38 17.45 20.13 2.62
N ASN A 39 17.78 20.92 1.62
CA ASN A 39 19.18 21.34 1.36
C ASN A 39 19.82 22.11 2.53
N LYS A 40 19.03 22.84 3.32
CA LYS A 40 19.52 23.63 4.46
C LYS A 40 19.66 22.77 5.71
N SER A 41 18.61 22.05 6.11
CA SER A 41 18.61 21.29 7.37
C SER A 41 19.17 19.87 7.25
N LYS A 42 19.41 19.39 6.01
CA LYS A 42 19.80 18.02 5.67
C LYS A 42 18.84 16.93 6.17
N LYS A 43 17.66 17.32 6.67
CA LYS A 43 16.59 16.39 7.05
C LYS A 43 15.94 15.82 5.79
N SER A 44 15.74 14.51 5.76
CA SER A 44 14.90 13.85 4.75
C SER A 44 13.44 13.83 5.22
N MET A 45 12.54 13.93 4.26
CA MET A 45 11.10 13.72 4.42
C MET A 45 10.63 12.77 3.33
N THR A 46 9.89 11.74 3.72
CA THR A 46 9.33 10.77 2.79
C THR A 46 7.89 11.15 2.45
N TYR A 47 7.57 11.19 1.17
CA TYR A 47 6.21 11.33 0.66
C TYR A 47 5.80 10.04 -0.04
N ILE A 48 4.55 9.63 0.14
CA ILE A 48 3.98 8.46 -0.53
C ILE A 48 2.79 8.93 -1.36
N ASP A 49 2.91 8.87 -2.67
CA ASP A 49 1.77 9.05 -3.57
C ASP A 49 1.08 7.71 -3.79
N VAL A 50 -0.24 7.70 -3.73
CA VAL A 50 -1.08 6.53 -3.99
C VAL A 50 -1.91 6.81 -5.23
N LYS A 51 -1.76 6.02 -6.29
CA LYS A 51 -2.50 6.25 -7.54
C LYS A 51 -4.01 6.10 -7.38
N SER A 52 -4.45 5.13 -6.58
CA SER A 52 -5.86 4.88 -6.31
C SER A 52 -6.42 5.99 -5.44
N LYS A 53 -7.33 6.79 -5.99
CA LYS A 53 -8.01 7.87 -5.26
C LYS A 53 -8.80 7.34 -4.07
N ILE A 54 -9.48 6.21 -4.24
CA ILE A 54 -10.29 5.60 -3.16
C ILE A 54 -9.37 5.20 -2.00
N LEU A 55 -8.26 4.52 -2.28
CA LEU A 55 -7.31 4.12 -1.25
C LEU A 55 -6.63 5.33 -0.60
N HIS A 56 -6.27 6.34 -1.41
CA HIS A 56 -5.73 7.60 -0.91
C HIS A 56 -6.68 8.27 0.08
N ASP A 57 -7.97 8.38 -0.25
CA ASP A 57 -8.95 9.03 0.62
C ASP A 57 -9.18 8.23 1.91
N ILE A 58 -9.18 6.89 1.84
CA ILE A 58 -9.22 6.03 3.03
C ILE A 58 -7.99 6.27 3.92
N LEU A 59 -6.79 6.24 3.35
CA LEU A 59 -5.54 6.44 4.09
C LEU A 59 -5.49 7.84 4.71
N ARG A 60 -5.96 8.86 4.00
CA ARG A 60 -6.06 10.23 4.53
C ARG A 60 -6.89 10.26 5.81
N VAL A 61 -8.05 9.60 5.82
CA VAL A 61 -8.93 9.55 7.00
C VAL A 61 -8.30 8.72 8.13
N LEU A 62 -7.75 7.54 7.82
CA LEU A 62 -7.16 6.66 8.83
C LEU A 62 -5.92 7.26 9.50
N LEU A 63 -5.11 8.00 8.73
CA LEU A 63 -3.85 8.56 9.20
C LEU A 63 -3.99 10.00 9.71
N GLN A 64 -5.18 10.61 9.65
CA GLN A 64 -5.38 12.02 9.99
C GLN A 64 -4.91 12.36 11.43
N ASP A 65 -5.12 11.43 12.37
CA ASP A 65 -4.81 11.59 13.79
C ASP A 65 -3.51 10.86 14.20
N VAL A 66 -2.85 10.23 13.23
CA VAL A 66 -1.61 9.48 13.45
C VAL A 66 -0.43 10.43 13.37
N LYS A 67 0.33 10.54 14.47
CA LYS A 67 1.49 11.44 14.56
C LYS A 67 2.72 10.93 13.81
N GLU A 68 2.86 9.61 13.71
CA GLU A 68 4.01 8.96 13.11
C GLU A 68 3.63 7.56 12.63
N VAL A 69 4.17 7.15 11.49
CA VAL A 69 4.01 5.81 10.93
C VAL A 69 5.40 5.24 10.70
N ASN A 70 5.66 4.03 11.19
CA ASN A 70 6.88 3.32 10.86
C ASN A 70 6.65 2.51 9.58
N LEU A 71 7.43 2.81 8.54
CA LEU A 71 7.38 2.12 7.24
C LEU A 71 8.35 0.93 7.16
N MET A 72 9.15 0.69 8.20
CA MET A 72 9.96 -0.51 8.27
C MET A 72 9.01 -1.70 8.37
N GLU A 73 9.18 -2.69 7.49
CA GLU A 73 8.62 -4.01 7.76
C GLU A 73 9.06 -4.42 9.16
N ASP A 74 8.12 -4.91 9.97
CA ASP A 74 8.49 -5.74 11.10
C ASP A 74 9.37 -6.83 10.51
N LYS A 75 10.68 -6.76 10.76
CA LYS A 75 11.56 -7.89 10.53
C LYS A 75 10.98 -8.96 11.45
N SER A 76 10.19 -9.86 10.89
CA SER A 76 9.94 -11.14 11.51
C SER A 76 11.30 -11.81 11.63
N SER A 77 11.99 -11.56 12.74
CA SER A 77 13.08 -12.40 13.21
C SER A 77 12.44 -13.75 13.52
N MET A 78 12.39 -14.62 12.51
CA MET A 78 12.48 -16.07 12.75
C MET A 78 13.90 -16.40 13.17
#